data_AF-Q0W804-F1
#
_entry.id   AF-Q0W804-F1
#
_cell.length_a   1.000
_cell.length_b   1.000
_cell.length_c   1.000
_cell.angle_alpha   90.00
_cell.angle_beta   90.00
_cell.angle_gamma   90.00
#
_symmetry.space_group_name_H-M   'P 1'
#
loop_
_entity.id
_entity.type
_entity.pdbx_description
1 polymer ?
#
loop_
_entity_poly.entity_id
_entity_poly.type
_entity_poly.pdbx_seq_one_letter_code
_entity_poly.pdbx_strand_id
1 'polypeptide(L)'
;MRKALAIALLLAMLATVPAQAIAEDWTMVRKNVQHTSYTGEKLSPPLEAAWVNNVGSGIIGSAVIHGNTVYYANGAGNALTAADLATGKVQWIFRTDGSIENTPALANDTLVFGSYDSHVYRVRISDGSLVWKTPVGDGMYSSPLVYDGRVYAGTDGSNFYALDLATGNVVWKLERNTTQASPAGDQGKVFIGMHDGHVYALDAATGNVVWSYDTASQIHASPMIFDGKVFIATRGGELFAFDEASGAVLWQADLGYRADTTPSADPEQGTVVVGTYGGYVKAFHADNGTLKWASGFYGPMYSTLTISGDSIYGVTQDGWIFALDREDGSGLWGTDLGGVTFASPVIAGGRLVIGTLAGQVIAFKTSAALPSPSPAPATSDVLPAVPGDQVATPVQTPFPGVMAAIGMLLLAFILGRRR
;
A
#
# COMPACT_ATOMS: atom_id res chain seq x y z
N MET A 1 -12.02 52.55 58.11
CA MET A 1 -12.12 51.09 58.25
C MET A 1 -13.31 50.59 57.43
N ARG A 2 -13.06 49.70 56.44
CA ARG A 2 -14.02 48.76 55.77
C ARG A 2 -15.09 49.45 54.87
N LYS A 3 -15.30 49.18 53.56
CA LYS A 3 -15.08 48.05 52.61
C LYS A 3 -14.96 48.66 51.19
N ALA A 4 -13.90 48.42 50.42
CA ALA A 4 -13.65 47.29 49.51
C ALA A 4 -14.28 47.47 48.10
N LEU A 5 -13.40 47.91 47.19
CA LEU A 5 -13.43 47.89 45.74
C LEU A 5 -13.26 46.43 45.25
N ALA A 6 -14.16 45.91 44.42
CA ALA A 6 -13.91 44.71 43.59
C ALA A 6 -15.05 44.50 42.58
N ILE A 7 -15.01 45.24 41.47
CA ILE A 7 -15.56 44.75 40.19
C ILE A 7 -14.37 44.11 39.50
N ALA A 8 -14.16 42.81 39.75
CA ALA A 8 -13.11 42.02 39.13
C ALA A 8 -13.76 41.07 38.11
N LEU A 9 -13.20 41.13 36.91
CA LEU A 9 -13.42 40.29 35.75
C LEU A 9 -13.84 38.85 36.11
N LEU A 10 -15.03 38.45 35.65
CA LEU A 10 -15.35 37.05 35.39
C LEU A 10 -15.42 36.87 33.87
N LEU A 11 -14.27 37.01 33.20
CA LEU A 11 -14.10 36.53 31.83
C LEU A 11 -13.82 35.03 31.94
N ALA A 12 -14.85 34.24 31.69
CA ALA A 12 -14.74 32.80 31.55
C ALA A 12 -13.74 32.49 30.43
N MET A 13 -12.56 31.97 30.80
CA MET A 13 -11.71 31.22 29.88
C MET A 13 -12.45 29.92 29.55
N LEU A 14 -13.33 29.97 28.54
CA LEU A 14 -13.64 28.79 27.75
C LEU A 14 -12.37 28.47 26.95
N ALA A 15 -11.52 27.62 27.53
CA ALA A 15 -10.55 26.90 26.72
C ALA A 15 -11.36 26.08 25.72
N THR A 16 -11.42 26.55 24.48
CA THR A 16 -11.81 25.72 23.35
C THR A 16 -10.81 24.59 23.32
N VAL A 17 -11.19 23.41 23.83
CA VAL A 17 -10.49 22.17 23.49
C VAL A 17 -10.56 22.13 21.96
N PRO A 18 -9.42 22.23 21.24
CA PRO A 18 -9.49 22.07 19.80
C PRO A 18 -10.15 20.72 19.57
N ALA A 19 -11.21 20.69 18.75
CA ALA A 19 -11.78 19.44 18.30
C ALA A 19 -10.60 18.62 17.78
N GLN A 20 -10.27 17.52 18.47
CA GLN A 20 -9.24 16.61 18.02
C GLN A 20 -9.65 16.27 16.59
N ALA A 21 -8.88 16.71 15.60
CA ALA A 21 -9.13 16.31 14.22
C ALA A 21 -9.27 14.79 14.26
N ILE A 22 -10.42 14.28 13.83
CA ILE A 22 -10.64 12.84 13.76
C ILE A 22 -9.54 12.35 12.84
N ALA A 23 -8.62 11.55 13.40
CA ALA A 23 -7.52 11.00 12.63
C ALA A 23 -8.10 10.31 11.40
N GLU A 24 -7.56 10.63 10.22
CA GLU A 24 -8.06 10.02 9.00
C GLU A 24 -7.73 8.53 9.02
N ASP A 25 -8.73 7.69 8.82
CA ASP A 25 -8.51 6.25 8.73
C ASP A 25 -7.69 5.89 7.48
N TRP A 26 -6.98 4.76 7.59
CA TRP A 26 -6.32 4.11 6.48
C TRP A 26 -7.05 2.81 6.18
N THR A 27 -8.06 2.89 5.30
CA THR A 27 -9.12 1.88 5.23
C THR A 27 -8.81 0.65 4.38
N MET A 28 -7.84 0.73 3.47
CA MET A 28 -7.45 -0.39 2.60
C MET A 28 -6.04 -0.19 2.06
N VAL A 29 -5.60 -1.10 1.19
CA VAL A 29 -4.33 -0.95 0.47
C VAL A 29 -4.25 0.45 -0.15
N ARG A 30 -3.15 1.18 0.07
CA ARG A 30 -2.95 2.53 -0.49
C ARG A 30 -4.04 3.54 -0.09
N LYS A 31 -4.58 3.36 1.12
CA LYS A 31 -5.54 4.20 1.86
C LYS A 31 -7.00 4.12 1.42
N ASN A 32 -7.28 4.22 0.13
CA ASN A 32 -8.64 4.36 -0.41
C ASN A 32 -8.85 3.57 -1.72
N VAL A 33 -10.08 3.58 -2.22
CA VAL A 33 -10.48 2.83 -3.43
C VAL A 33 -9.76 3.30 -4.69
N GLN A 34 -9.24 4.53 -4.72
CA GLN A 34 -8.43 5.08 -5.81
C GLN A 34 -6.93 4.84 -5.65
N HIS A 35 -6.49 4.22 -4.55
CA HIS A 35 -5.08 3.95 -4.22
C HIS A 35 -4.17 5.18 -4.14
N THR A 36 -4.66 6.34 -3.69
CA THR A 36 -3.86 7.58 -3.74
C THR A 36 -2.61 7.55 -2.84
N SER A 37 -2.60 6.74 -1.77
CA SER A 37 -1.51 6.69 -0.77
C SER A 37 -1.16 8.06 -0.16
N TYR A 38 -2.14 8.97 -0.10
CA TYR A 38 -1.98 10.32 0.43
C TYR A 38 -2.88 10.52 1.64
N THR A 39 -2.33 11.11 2.71
CA THR A 39 -3.08 11.54 3.89
C THR A 39 -2.86 13.02 4.14
N GLY A 40 -3.94 13.75 4.46
CA GLY A 40 -3.84 15.16 4.87
C GLY A 40 -3.27 15.30 6.30
N GLU A 41 -3.20 14.21 7.04
CA GLU A 41 -2.54 14.17 8.34
C GLU A 41 -1.05 14.48 8.18
N LYS A 42 -0.54 15.40 9.00
CA LYS A 42 0.87 15.76 9.04
C LYS A 42 1.61 14.94 10.09
N LEU A 43 2.39 13.96 9.64
CA LEU A 43 3.44 13.33 10.42
C LEU A 43 4.77 13.97 10.02
N SER A 44 5.52 14.52 10.98
CA SER A 44 6.77 15.23 10.68
C SER A 44 7.98 14.43 11.17
N PRO A 45 9.03 14.24 10.35
CA PRO A 45 10.30 13.70 10.80
C PRO A 45 11.07 14.71 11.68
N PRO A 46 12.05 14.26 12.49
CA PRO A 46 12.52 12.89 12.62
C PRO A 46 11.51 12.00 13.32
N LEU A 47 11.46 10.73 12.93
CA LEU A 47 10.60 9.74 13.57
C LEU A 47 11.39 8.88 14.55
N GLU A 48 10.73 8.42 15.61
CA GLU A 48 11.22 7.42 16.55
C GLU A 48 10.21 6.28 16.70
N ALA A 49 10.69 5.06 16.97
CA ALA A 49 9.82 3.93 17.22
C ALA A 49 9.00 4.18 18.50
N ALA A 50 7.68 4.19 18.37
CA ALA A 50 6.75 4.23 19.49
C ALA A 50 6.63 2.84 20.15
N TRP A 51 6.57 1.79 19.33
CA TRP A 51 6.60 0.39 19.77
C TRP A 51 7.04 -0.52 18.62
N VAL A 52 7.49 -1.73 19.00
CA VAL A 52 7.86 -2.80 18.08
C VAL A 52 7.26 -4.11 18.59
N ASN A 53 6.48 -4.78 17.74
CA ASN A 53 5.96 -6.10 18.00
C ASN A 53 6.68 -7.14 17.14
N ASN A 54 7.03 -8.27 17.74
CA ASN A 54 7.57 -9.41 17.02
C ASN A 54 6.47 -10.48 16.94
N VAL A 55 5.95 -10.72 15.74
CA VAL A 55 4.81 -11.62 15.50
C VAL A 55 5.23 -13.00 14.98
N GLY A 56 6.53 -13.20 14.76
CA GLY A 56 7.13 -14.51 14.46
C GLY A 56 6.95 -15.01 13.03
N SER A 57 6.31 -14.22 12.17
CA SER A 57 6.11 -14.51 10.75
C SER A 57 6.15 -13.20 9.95
N GLY A 58 6.69 -13.25 8.73
CA GLY A 58 6.84 -12.06 7.89
C GLY A 58 5.53 -11.34 7.58
N ILE A 59 5.62 -10.02 7.49
CA ILE A 59 4.54 -9.13 7.06
C ILE A 59 4.77 -8.75 5.60
N ILE A 60 3.83 -9.11 4.73
CA ILE A 60 3.87 -8.81 3.28
C ILE A 60 2.84 -7.72 2.97
N GLY A 61 1.58 -7.97 3.32
CA GLY A 61 0.50 -6.99 3.20
C GLY A 61 0.72 -5.79 4.13
N SER A 62 0.34 -4.61 3.65
CA SER A 62 0.34 -3.39 4.47
C SER A 62 -0.72 -3.48 5.57
N ALA A 63 -0.58 -2.66 6.60
CA ALA A 63 -1.60 -2.56 7.64
C ALA A 63 -2.78 -1.67 7.20
N VAL A 64 -3.90 -1.79 7.92
CA VAL A 64 -5.07 -0.88 7.88
C VAL A 64 -5.24 -0.27 9.25
N ILE A 65 -5.63 1.00 9.32
CA ILE A 65 -5.83 1.71 10.59
C ILE A 65 -7.25 2.26 10.60
N HIS A 66 -8.01 1.97 11.64
CA HIS A 66 -9.33 2.54 11.88
C HIS A 66 -9.47 2.96 13.35
N GLY A 67 -9.69 4.25 13.58
CA GLY A 67 -9.67 4.83 14.92
C GLY A 67 -8.35 4.57 15.65
N ASN A 68 -8.42 3.88 16.80
CA ASN A 68 -7.24 3.55 17.61
C ASN A 68 -6.78 2.08 17.44
N THR A 69 -7.14 1.44 16.34
CA THR A 69 -6.79 0.04 16.07
C THR A 69 -6.06 -0.09 14.74
N VAL A 70 -4.97 -0.85 14.76
CA VAL A 70 -4.25 -1.27 13.57
C VAL A 70 -4.51 -2.75 13.30
N TYR A 71 -4.81 -3.07 12.04
CA TYR A 71 -5.07 -4.40 11.54
C TYR A 71 -3.97 -4.79 10.56
N TYR A 72 -3.35 -5.95 10.76
CA TYR A 72 -2.29 -6.42 9.88
C TYR A 72 -2.33 -7.93 9.75
N ALA A 73 -1.89 -8.40 8.58
CA ALA A 73 -1.83 -9.81 8.25
C ALA A 73 -0.43 -10.36 8.55
N ASN A 74 -0.40 -11.41 9.35
CA ASN A 74 0.78 -12.21 9.65
C ASN A 74 0.84 -13.32 8.59
N GLY A 75 1.53 -13.08 7.48
CA GLY A 75 1.55 -13.94 6.28
C GLY A 75 1.65 -15.43 6.61
N ALA A 76 2.86 -15.89 6.90
CA ALA A 76 3.12 -17.28 7.28
C ALA A 76 2.49 -17.72 8.61
N GLY A 77 1.99 -16.77 9.41
CA GLY A 77 1.31 -17.03 10.67
C GLY A 77 -0.16 -17.39 10.51
N ASN A 78 -0.68 -17.36 9.27
CA ASN A 78 -2.08 -17.62 8.91
C ASN A 78 -3.06 -16.81 9.78
N ALA A 79 -2.74 -15.54 10.04
CA ALA A 79 -3.47 -14.76 11.04
C ALA A 79 -3.68 -13.30 10.64
N LEU A 80 -4.91 -12.82 10.81
CA LEU A 80 -5.23 -11.40 10.83
C LEU A 80 -5.24 -10.94 12.28
N THR A 81 -4.43 -9.93 12.60
CA THR A 81 -4.28 -9.42 13.96
C THR A 81 -4.83 -8.01 14.06
N ALA A 82 -5.60 -7.74 15.11
CA ALA A 82 -5.92 -6.39 15.55
C ALA A 82 -5.09 -6.04 16.77
N ALA A 83 -4.47 -4.86 16.76
CA ALA A 83 -3.73 -4.33 17.89
C ALA A 83 -4.08 -2.86 18.13
N ASP A 84 -3.96 -2.44 19.38
CA ASP A 84 -4.08 -1.03 19.74
C ASP A 84 -2.97 -0.20 19.08
N LEU A 85 -3.34 0.86 18.37
CA LEU A 85 -2.41 1.69 17.59
C LEU A 85 -1.39 2.41 18.47
N ALA A 86 -1.78 2.82 19.68
CA ALA A 86 -0.92 3.58 20.57
C ALA A 86 0.13 2.70 21.27
N THR A 87 -0.22 1.47 21.60
CA THR A 87 0.57 0.58 22.47
C THR A 87 1.10 -0.68 21.78
N GLY A 88 0.56 -1.02 20.61
CA GLY A 88 0.83 -2.29 19.93
C GLY A 88 0.18 -3.49 20.62
N LYS A 89 -0.60 -3.32 21.69
CA LYS A 89 -1.20 -4.44 22.42
C LYS A 89 -2.23 -5.15 21.54
N VAL A 90 -2.03 -6.45 21.32
CA VAL A 90 -2.99 -7.29 20.58
C VAL A 90 -4.34 -7.30 21.28
N GLN A 91 -5.39 -7.03 20.51
CA GLN A 91 -6.79 -7.06 20.95
C GLN A 91 -7.44 -8.39 20.60
N TRP A 92 -7.28 -8.86 19.36
CA TRP A 92 -7.77 -10.16 18.90
C TRP A 92 -6.94 -10.68 17.72
N ILE A 93 -7.05 -11.99 17.46
CA ILE A 93 -6.41 -12.67 16.34
C ILE A 93 -7.45 -13.59 15.68
N PHE A 94 -7.67 -13.42 14.39
CA PHE A 94 -8.41 -14.36 13.55
C PHE A 94 -7.45 -15.26 12.79
N ARG A 95 -7.75 -16.56 12.66
CA ARG A 95 -6.87 -17.52 11.96
C ARG A 95 -7.56 -18.17 10.78
N THR A 96 -6.78 -18.38 9.73
CA THR A 96 -7.14 -19.09 8.49
C THR A 96 -6.34 -20.39 8.38
N ASP A 97 -6.69 -21.23 7.41
CA ASP A 97 -5.96 -22.49 7.15
C ASP A 97 -4.78 -22.28 6.19
N GLY A 98 -4.61 -21.06 5.66
CA GLY A 98 -3.54 -20.66 4.76
C GLY A 98 -3.04 -19.23 5.03
N SER A 99 -1.93 -18.88 4.37
CA SER A 99 -1.27 -17.58 4.52
C SER A 99 -2.20 -16.42 4.17
N ILE A 100 -2.01 -15.27 4.83
CA ILE A 100 -2.71 -14.02 4.49
C ILE A 100 -1.64 -12.99 4.08
N GLU A 101 -1.41 -12.83 2.78
CA GLU A 101 -0.30 -12.01 2.26
C GLU A 101 -0.76 -10.67 1.71
N ASN A 102 -2.07 -10.46 1.64
CA ASN A 102 -2.69 -9.23 1.18
C ASN A 102 -3.01 -8.26 2.33
N THR A 103 -3.28 -7.02 1.96
CA THR A 103 -3.78 -5.99 2.88
C THR A 103 -5.29 -6.16 3.05
N PRO A 104 -5.84 -6.25 4.27
CA PRO A 104 -7.29 -6.28 4.47
C PRO A 104 -7.94 -4.97 4.00
N ALA A 105 -9.24 -4.99 3.72
CA ALA A 105 -10.03 -3.81 3.37
C ALA A 105 -11.16 -3.61 4.37
N LEU A 106 -11.26 -2.40 4.93
CA LEU A 106 -12.31 -1.99 5.84
C LEU A 106 -13.61 -1.75 5.07
N ALA A 107 -14.69 -2.27 5.62
CA ALA A 107 -16.05 -2.12 5.14
C ALA A 107 -16.95 -1.84 6.35
N ASN A 108 -17.12 -0.56 6.70
CA ASN A 108 -17.82 -0.14 7.93
C ASN A 108 -17.22 -0.80 9.19
N ASP A 109 -17.99 -1.65 9.87
CA ASP A 109 -17.64 -2.39 11.09
C ASP A 109 -17.00 -3.76 10.82
N THR A 110 -16.54 -3.99 9.59
CA THR A 110 -15.96 -5.28 9.17
C THR A 110 -14.69 -5.11 8.35
N LEU A 111 -13.86 -6.15 8.32
CA LEU A 111 -12.70 -6.27 7.43
C LEU A 111 -12.94 -7.41 6.44
N VAL A 112 -12.50 -7.20 5.21
CA VAL A 112 -12.50 -8.18 4.13
C VAL A 112 -11.06 -8.49 3.71
N PHE A 113 -10.71 -9.75 3.54
CA PHE A 113 -9.35 -10.16 3.15
C PHE A 113 -9.37 -11.52 2.45
N GLY A 114 -8.33 -11.80 1.66
CA GLY A 114 -8.12 -13.08 0.99
C GLY A 114 -7.13 -13.97 1.72
N SER A 115 -7.20 -15.27 1.52
CA SER A 115 -6.20 -16.22 2.04
C SER A 115 -5.77 -17.24 0.98
N TYR A 116 -4.56 -17.77 1.16
CA TYR A 116 -4.03 -18.90 0.43
C TYR A 116 -4.75 -20.24 0.72
N ASP A 117 -5.73 -20.26 1.63
CA ASP A 117 -6.68 -21.39 1.76
C ASP A 117 -7.83 -21.35 0.74
N SER A 118 -7.72 -20.50 -0.28
CA SER A 118 -8.69 -20.33 -1.37
C SER A 118 -10.03 -19.73 -0.95
N HIS A 119 -10.06 -18.89 0.09
CA HIS A 119 -11.25 -18.16 0.53
C HIS A 119 -11.04 -16.65 0.64
N VAL A 120 -12.14 -15.93 0.40
CA VAL A 120 -12.34 -14.54 0.86
C VAL A 120 -13.09 -14.58 2.18
N TYR A 121 -12.62 -13.84 3.17
CA TYR A 121 -13.20 -13.73 4.50
C TYR A 121 -13.77 -12.34 4.74
N ARG A 122 -14.86 -12.26 5.50
CA ARG A 122 -15.33 -11.04 6.14
C ARG A 122 -15.47 -11.25 7.64
N VAL A 123 -14.83 -10.41 8.44
CA VAL A 123 -14.83 -10.51 9.92
C VAL A 123 -15.21 -9.18 10.56
N ARG A 124 -15.75 -9.19 11.78
CA ARG A 124 -16.05 -7.95 12.53
C ARG A 124 -14.78 -7.33 13.11
N ILE A 125 -14.69 -6.00 13.08
CA ILE A 125 -13.55 -5.29 13.66
C ILE A 125 -13.55 -5.29 15.19
N SER A 126 -14.72 -5.48 15.80
CA SER A 126 -14.90 -5.43 17.26
C SER A 126 -14.25 -6.60 18.00
N ASP A 127 -14.26 -7.80 17.41
CA ASP A 127 -13.85 -9.03 18.07
C ASP A 127 -13.24 -10.07 17.13
N GLY A 128 -13.10 -9.77 15.84
CA GLY A 128 -12.61 -10.71 14.84
C GLY A 128 -13.59 -11.83 14.48
N SER A 129 -14.86 -11.77 14.94
CA SER A 129 -15.84 -12.82 14.65
C SER A 129 -16.13 -12.91 13.16
N LEU A 130 -16.24 -14.14 12.64
CA LEU A 130 -16.57 -14.40 11.24
C LEU A 130 -17.99 -13.90 10.92
N VAL A 131 -18.12 -13.16 9.83
CA VAL A 131 -19.40 -12.76 9.22
C VAL A 131 -19.76 -13.74 8.12
N TRP A 132 -18.89 -13.89 7.12
CA TRP A 132 -19.01 -14.88 6.06
C TRP A 132 -17.63 -15.26 5.53
N LYS A 133 -17.55 -16.40 4.83
CA LYS A 133 -16.41 -16.78 3.99
C LYS A 133 -16.89 -17.38 2.68
N THR A 134 -16.19 -17.09 1.60
CA THR A 134 -16.57 -17.51 0.24
C THR A 134 -15.40 -18.22 -0.43
N PRO A 135 -15.57 -19.45 -0.93
CA PRO A 135 -14.53 -20.13 -1.69
C PRO A 135 -14.34 -19.49 -3.06
N VAL A 136 -13.09 -19.22 -3.45
CA VAL A 136 -12.70 -18.59 -4.73
C VAL A 136 -11.77 -19.45 -5.59
N GLY A 137 -11.53 -20.69 -5.17
CA GLY A 137 -10.93 -21.75 -5.98
C GLY A 137 -9.40 -21.77 -6.04
N ASP A 138 -8.73 -20.65 -5.75
CA ASP A 138 -7.27 -20.54 -5.68
C ASP A 138 -6.85 -19.53 -4.59
N GLY A 139 -5.58 -19.54 -4.21
CA GLY A 139 -4.98 -18.61 -3.27
C GLY A 139 -4.99 -17.17 -3.76
N MET A 140 -4.68 -16.25 -2.84
CA MET A 140 -4.91 -14.82 -3.06
C MET A 140 -3.71 -13.99 -2.61
N TYR A 141 -2.94 -13.52 -3.60
CA TYR A 141 -1.89 -12.53 -3.37
C TYR A 141 -2.43 -11.09 -3.37
N SER A 142 -3.32 -10.76 -4.30
CA SER A 142 -3.84 -9.39 -4.48
C SER A 142 -4.73 -8.95 -3.31
N SER A 143 -4.70 -7.66 -2.96
CA SER A 143 -5.57 -7.11 -1.91
C SER A 143 -6.99 -6.87 -2.45
N PRO A 144 -8.04 -7.23 -1.68
CA PRO A 144 -9.41 -7.00 -2.14
C PRO A 144 -9.76 -5.51 -2.14
N LEU A 145 -10.60 -5.11 -3.08
CA LEU A 145 -11.22 -3.79 -3.13
C LEU A 145 -12.66 -3.89 -2.61
N VAL A 146 -13.00 -3.06 -1.62
CA VAL A 146 -14.39 -2.86 -1.22
C VAL A 146 -14.89 -1.58 -1.89
N TYR A 147 -15.80 -1.70 -2.84
CA TYR A 147 -16.30 -0.57 -3.61
C TYR A 147 -17.75 -0.82 -4.07
N ASP A 148 -18.61 0.20 -3.91
CA ASP A 148 -20.01 0.19 -4.32
C ASP A 148 -20.79 -1.08 -3.88
N GLY A 149 -20.69 -1.40 -2.58
CA GLY A 149 -21.39 -2.55 -1.99
C GLY A 149 -20.87 -3.93 -2.42
N ARG A 150 -19.72 -3.99 -3.09
CA ARG A 150 -19.10 -5.24 -3.57
C ARG A 150 -17.67 -5.39 -3.07
N VAL A 151 -17.20 -6.63 -3.09
CA VAL A 151 -15.80 -7.02 -2.88
C VAL A 151 -15.25 -7.50 -4.21
N TYR A 152 -14.21 -6.85 -4.72
CA TYR A 152 -13.50 -7.28 -5.91
C TYR A 152 -12.19 -7.93 -5.52
N ALA A 153 -11.95 -9.14 -6.01
CA ALA A 153 -10.84 -9.95 -5.55
C ALA A 153 -10.25 -10.81 -6.67
N GLY A 154 -8.94 -10.71 -6.87
CA GLY A 154 -8.18 -11.56 -7.79
C GLY A 154 -7.52 -12.73 -7.07
N THR A 155 -7.59 -13.90 -7.67
CA THR A 155 -6.89 -15.12 -7.21
C THR A 155 -5.63 -15.37 -8.02
N ASP A 156 -4.75 -16.27 -7.60
CA ASP A 156 -3.56 -16.64 -8.38
C ASP A 156 -3.92 -17.57 -9.57
N GLY A 157 -5.06 -18.26 -9.49
CA GLY A 157 -5.56 -19.24 -10.48
C GLY A 157 -6.41 -18.70 -11.63
N SER A 158 -6.12 -17.49 -12.13
CA SER A 158 -6.77 -16.88 -13.30
C SER A 158 -8.24 -16.47 -13.16
N ASN A 159 -8.67 -16.07 -11.96
CA ASN A 159 -10.04 -15.63 -11.72
C ASN A 159 -10.11 -14.30 -10.97
N PHE A 160 -10.95 -13.39 -11.45
CA PHE A 160 -11.32 -12.16 -10.78
C PHE A 160 -12.80 -12.18 -10.44
N TYR A 161 -13.12 -11.98 -9.17
CA TYR A 161 -14.49 -12.10 -8.66
C TYR A 161 -15.01 -10.73 -8.22
N ALA A 162 -16.30 -10.50 -8.42
CA ALA A 162 -17.07 -9.57 -7.61
C ALA A 162 -18.02 -10.35 -6.71
N LEU A 163 -17.94 -10.10 -5.41
CA LEU A 163 -18.83 -10.65 -4.40
C LEU A 163 -19.72 -9.55 -3.86
N ASP A 164 -20.96 -9.90 -3.52
CA ASP A 164 -21.84 -9.03 -2.75
C ASP A 164 -21.26 -8.85 -1.35
N LEU A 165 -21.04 -7.61 -0.91
CA LEU A 165 -20.37 -7.34 0.37
C LEU A 165 -21.17 -7.89 1.57
N ALA A 166 -22.50 -7.81 1.50
CA ALA A 166 -23.37 -8.19 2.61
C ALA A 166 -23.37 -9.71 2.81
N THR A 167 -23.47 -10.47 1.73
CA THR A 167 -23.70 -11.92 1.75
C THR A 167 -22.48 -12.76 1.43
N GLY A 168 -21.47 -12.19 0.76
CA GLY A 168 -20.31 -12.91 0.23
C GLY A 168 -20.60 -13.69 -1.05
N ASN A 169 -21.82 -13.63 -1.59
CA ASN A 169 -22.20 -14.38 -2.79
C ASN A 169 -21.50 -13.81 -4.03
N VAL A 170 -21.05 -14.68 -4.93
CA VAL A 170 -20.51 -14.27 -6.23
C VAL A 170 -21.59 -13.58 -7.05
N VAL A 171 -21.36 -12.32 -7.43
CA VAL A 171 -22.23 -11.54 -8.33
C VAL A 171 -21.83 -11.83 -9.77
N TRP A 172 -20.53 -11.74 -10.06
CA TRP A 172 -19.97 -12.06 -11.36
C TRP A 172 -18.52 -12.52 -11.21
N LYS A 173 -18.02 -13.18 -12.26
CA LYS A 173 -16.66 -13.72 -12.35
C LYS A 173 -16.09 -13.43 -13.74
N LEU A 174 -14.84 -12.98 -13.78
CA LEU A 174 -14.05 -12.84 -14.99
C LEU A 174 -12.93 -13.88 -14.97
N GLU A 175 -12.93 -14.76 -15.99
CA GLU A 175 -11.89 -15.78 -16.19
C GLU A 175 -10.82 -15.22 -17.12
N ARG A 176 -9.79 -14.61 -16.54
CA ARG A 176 -8.58 -14.16 -17.23
C ARG A 176 -7.40 -14.32 -16.29
N ASN A 177 -6.21 -14.53 -16.85
CA ASN A 177 -4.98 -14.60 -16.08
C ASN A 177 -4.83 -13.35 -15.22
N THR A 178 -5.14 -13.51 -13.94
CA THR A 178 -5.09 -12.49 -12.92
C THR A 178 -3.66 -12.20 -12.52
N THR A 179 -3.53 -11.18 -11.69
CA THR A 179 -2.30 -10.45 -11.46
C THR A 179 -2.04 -10.26 -9.97
N GLN A 180 -0.81 -9.90 -9.65
CA GLN A 180 -0.44 -9.42 -8.32
C GLN A 180 -1.01 -8.02 -8.03
N ALA A 181 -1.39 -7.26 -9.05
CA ALA A 181 -1.91 -5.93 -8.88
C ALA A 181 -3.30 -5.95 -8.21
N SER A 182 -3.49 -5.11 -7.20
CA SER A 182 -4.77 -4.94 -6.52
C SER A 182 -5.69 -4.03 -7.35
N PRO A 183 -7.01 -4.31 -7.42
CA PRO A 183 -7.96 -3.48 -8.16
C PRO A 183 -8.18 -2.11 -7.52
N ALA A 184 -8.40 -1.08 -8.35
CA ALA A 184 -8.85 0.25 -7.92
C ALA A 184 -10.27 0.51 -8.44
N GLY A 185 -11.04 1.39 -7.80
CA GLY A 185 -12.42 1.70 -8.18
C GLY A 185 -12.69 3.20 -8.23
N ASP A 186 -13.35 3.65 -9.30
CA ASP A 186 -13.91 5.00 -9.38
C ASP A 186 -15.04 5.09 -10.41
N GLN A 187 -15.99 6.00 -10.18
CA GLN A 187 -17.10 6.33 -11.09
C GLN A 187 -17.77 5.10 -11.75
N GLY A 188 -18.14 4.10 -10.95
CA GLY A 188 -18.83 2.89 -11.42
C GLY A 188 -17.95 1.91 -12.19
N LYS A 189 -16.63 2.09 -12.18
CA LYS A 189 -15.66 1.23 -12.85
C LYS A 189 -14.67 0.64 -11.86
N VAL A 190 -14.13 -0.53 -12.20
CA VAL A 190 -13.01 -1.19 -11.52
C VAL A 190 -11.87 -1.37 -12.49
N PHE A 191 -10.68 -0.94 -12.10
CA PHE A 191 -9.46 -0.97 -12.90
C PHE A 191 -8.52 -2.05 -12.39
N ILE A 192 -7.94 -2.81 -13.31
CA ILE A 192 -6.98 -3.87 -13.02
C ILE A 192 -5.86 -3.87 -14.06
N GLY A 193 -4.62 -4.01 -13.59
CA GLY A 193 -3.45 -4.21 -14.45
C GLY A 193 -3.00 -5.66 -14.41
N MET A 194 -2.95 -6.33 -15.56
CA MET A 194 -2.75 -7.78 -15.64
C MET A 194 -1.31 -8.19 -16.00
N HIS A 195 -0.97 -9.45 -15.69
CA HIS A 195 0.34 -10.03 -16.02
C HIS A 195 0.53 -10.22 -17.54
N ASP A 196 -0.56 -10.26 -18.31
CA ASP A 196 -0.57 -10.28 -19.78
C ASP A 196 -0.26 -8.90 -20.40
N GLY A 197 0.05 -7.90 -19.58
CA GLY A 197 0.36 -6.52 -19.98
C GLY A 197 -0.84 -5.64 -20.24
N HIS A 198 -2.06 -6.14 -20.02
CA HIS A 198 -3.26 -5.36 -20.26
C HIS A 198 -3.72 -4.59 -19.02
N VAL A 199 -4.10 -3.34 -19.21
CA VAL A 199 -4.95 -2.58 -18.28
C VAL A 199 -6.40 -2.78 -18.72
N TYR A 200 -7.28 -3.14 -17.79
CA TYR A 200 -8.71 -3.24 -18.04
C TYR A 200 -9.46 -2.27 -17.14
N ALA A 201 -10.42 -1.54 -17.72
CA ALA A 201 -11.51 -0.93 -17.00
C ALA A 201 -12.76 -1.79 -17.17
N LEU A 202 -13.30 -2.26 -16.06
CA LEU A 202 -14.50 -3.07 -16.01
C LEU A 202 -15.65 -2.24 -15.46
N ASP A 203 -16.85 -2.42 -15.98
CA ASP A 203 -18.07 -1.96 -15.34
C ASP A 203 -18.23 -2.68 -14.00
N ALA A 204 -18.30 -1.93 -12.90
CA ALA A 204 -18.29 -2.46 -11.55
C ALA A 204 -19.49 -3.40 -11.28
N ALA A 205 -20.64 -3.09 -11.88
CA ALA A 205 -21.87 -3.83 -11.65
C ALA A 205 -21.92 -5.17 -12.41
N THR A 206 -21.34 -5.23 -13.60
CA THR A 206 -21.50 -6.35 -14.54
C THR A 206 -20.21 -7.12 -14.84
N GLY A 207 -19.04 -6.53 -14.59
CA GLY A 207 -17.74 -7.09 -14.95
C GLY A 207 -17.40 -6.99 -16.45
N ASN A 208 -18.25 -6.33 -17.24
CA ASN A 208 -18.01 -6.13 -18.67
C ASN A 208 -16.83 -5.17 -18.88
N VAL A 209 -15.98 -5.47 -19.86
CA VAL A 209 -14.88 -4.58 -20.23
C VAL A 209 -15.47 -3.31 -20.88
N VAL A 210 -15.21 -2.16 -20.26
CA VAL A 210 -15.52 -0.83 -20.80
C VAL A 210 -14.45 -0.42 -21.80
N TRP A 211 -13.18 -0.57 -21.40
CA TRP A 211 -12.02 -0.40 -22.27
C TRP A 211 -10.86 -1.27 -21.79
N SER A 212 -9.92 -1.54 -22.68
CA SER A 212 -8.65 -2.20 -22.35
C SER A 212 -7.50 -1.64 -23.17
N TYR A 213 -6.29 -1.67 -22.62
CA TYR A 213 -5.08 -1.21 -23.29
C TYR A 213 -3.92 -2.18 -23.04
N ASP A 214 -3.18 -2.56 -24.09
CA ASP A 214 -1.98 -3.39 -24.00
C ASP A 214 -0.73 -2.50 -23.86
N THR A 215 -0.06 -2.55 -22.70
CA THR A 215 1.16 -1.78 -22.45
C THR A 215 2.41 -2.45 -23.02
N ALA A 216 2.27 -3.63 -23.63
CA ALA A 216 3.35 -4.51 -24.09
C ALA A 216 4.31 -4.99 -22.99
N SER A 217 3.97 -4.75 -21.71
CA SER A 217 4.80 -5.12 -20.58
C SER A 217 3.98 -5.51 -19.35
N GLN A 218 4.49 -6.45 -18.55
CA GLN A 218 3.76 -6.96 -17.40
C GLN A 218 3.42 -5.85 -16.40
N ILE A 219 2.20 -5.89 -15.85
CA ILE A 219 1.75 -4.93 -14.84
C ILE A 219 1.64 -5.62 -13.49
N HIS A 220 2.56 -5.27 -12.59
CA HIS A 220 2.55 -5.75 -11.19
C HIS A 220 2.11 -4.65 -10.24
N ALA A 221 2.36 -3.38 -10.59
CA ALA A 221 1.83 -2.23 -9.87
C ALA A 221 0.30 -2.17 -9.98
N SER A 222 -0.35 -1.74 -8.90
CA SER A 222 -1.79 -1.50 -8.89
C SER A 222 -2.12 -0.19 -9.62
N PRO A 223 -3.30 -0.08 -10.24
CA PRO A 223 -3.78 1.19 -10.75
C PRO A 223 -3.92 2.21 -9.62
N MET A 224 -3.60 3.47 -9.91
CA MET A 224 -3.92 4.62 -9.07
C MET A 224 -4.77 5.59 -9.87
N ILE A 225 -5.83 6.13 -9.27
CA ILE A 225 -6.79 7.01 -9.95
C ILE A 225 -6.67 8.40 -9.33
N PHE A 226 -6.44 9.40 -10.16
CA PHE A 226 -6.33 10.79 -9.71
C PHE A 226 -6.68 11.75 -10.85
N ASP A 227 -7.49 12.76 -10.55
CA ASP A 227 -7.86 13.82 -11.50
C ASP A 227 -8.38 13.32 -12.86
N GLY A 228 -9.31 12.35 -12.83
CA GLY A 228 -9.91 11.75 -14.02
C GLY A 228 -8.93 10.90 -14.86
N LYS A 229 -7.82 10.47 -14.27
CA LYS A 229 -6.77 9.67 -14.94
C LYS A 229 -6.47 8.41 -14.17
N VAL A 230 -6.09 7.37 -14.90
CA VAL A 230 -5.57 6.11 -14.35
C VAL A 230 -4.07 6.05 -14.60
N PHE A 231 -3.29 5.92 -13.54
CA PHE A 231 -1.84 5.82 -13.58
C PHE A 231 -1.41 4.37 -13.39
N ILE A 232 -0.54 3.88 -14.28
CA ILE A 232 -0.01 2.52 -14.26
C ILE A 232 1.49 2.56 -14.47
N ALA A 233 2.21 1.97 -13.52
CA ALA A 233 3.63 1.66 -13.69
C ALA A 233 3.79 0.20 -14.14
N THR A 234 4.75 -0.05 -15.03
CA THR A 234 4.95 -1.38 -15.64
C THR A 234 6.31 -1.97 -15.27
N ARG A 235 6.48 -3.24 -15.62
CA ARG A 235 7.78 -3.90 -15.54
C ARG A 235 8.78 -3.54 -16.64
N GLY A 236 8.34 -2.84 -17.67
CA GLY A 236 9.20 -2.31 -18.74
C GLY A 236 9.86 -1.00 -18.33
N GLY A 237 9.39 -0.39 -17.24
CA GLY A 237 9.86 0.91 -16.78
C GLY A 237 9.04 2.07 -17.34
N GLU A 238 7.85 1.82 -17.84
CA GLU A 238 6.93 2.86 -18.25
C GLU A 238 6.02 3.30 -17.09
N LEU A 239 5.71 4.60 -17.04
CA LEU A 239 4.58 5.16 -16.30
C LEU A 239 3.58 5.72 -17.32
N PHE A 240 2.39 5.15 -17.35
CA PHE A 240 1.30 5.61 -18.21
C PHE A 240 0.31 6.45 -17.40
N ALA A 241 -0.27 7.46 -18.04
CA ALA A 241 -1.52 8.09 -17.63
C ALA A 241 -2.58 7.90 -18.73
N PHE A 242 -3.67 7.23 -18.37
CA PHE A 242 -4.82 7.02 -19.23
C PHE A 242 -5.95 7.97 -18.83
N ASP A 243 -6.71 8.46 -19.80
CA ASP A 243 -8.03 9.03 -19.55
C ASP A 243 -8.94 7.96 -18.93
N GLU A 244 -9.51 8.25 -17.76
CA GLU A 244 -10.27 7.27 -16.98
C GLU A 244 -11.50 6.73 -17.74
N ALA A 245 -12.16 7.59 -18.51
CA ALA A 245 -13.40 7.26 -19.20
C ALA A 245 -13.16 6.43 -20.47
N SER A 246 -12.18 6.81 -21.29
CA SER A 246 -11.95 6.25 -22.62
C SER A 246 -10.80 5.25 -22.70
N GLY A 247 -9.86 5.27 -21.75
CA GLY A 247 -8.63 4.50 -21.82
C GLY A 247 -7.61 5.05 -22.82
N ALA A 248 -7.82 6.26 -23.35
CA ALA A 248 -6.84 6.92 -24.22
C ALA A 248 -5.57 7.25 -23.42
N VAL A 249 -4.39 6.94 -23.97
CA VAL A 249 -3.12 7.38 -23.38
C VAL A 249 -3.01 8.90 -23.51
N LEU A 250 -2.96 9.58 -22.37
CA LEU A 250 -2.76 11.02 -22.31
C LEU A 250 -1.27 11.36 -22.38
N TRP A 251 -0.47 10.61 -21.64
CA TRP A 251 0.98 10.69 -21.69
C TRP A 251 1.62 9.40 -21.17
N GLN A 252 2.92 9.26 -21.48
CA GLN A 252 3.78 8.19 -21.02
C GLN A 252 5.14 8.76 -20.64
N ALA A 253 5.71 8.28 -19.55
CA ALA A 253 7.05 8.64 -19.09
C ALA A 253 7.93 7.40 -18.93
N ASP A 254 9.24 7.56 -19.18
CA ASP A 254 10.24 6.52 -18.94
C ASP A 254 10.82 6.65 -17.52
N LEU A 255 10.61 5.61 -16.72
CA LEU A 255 11.16 5.47 -15.38
C LEU A 255 12.61 4.98 -15.40
N GLY A 256 13.11 4.48 -16.52
CA GLY A 256 14.47 3.94 -16.72
C GLY A 256 14.71 2.58 -16.04
N TYR A 257 13.81 2.18 -15.15
CA TYR A 257 13.80 0.92 -14.43
C TYR A 257 12.37 0.47 -14.24
N ARG A 258 12.16 -0.85 -14.22
CA ARG A 258 10.88 -1.45 -13.86
C ARG A 258 10.35 -0.87 -12.54
N ALA A 259 9.03 -0.74 -12.44
CA ALA A 259 8.36 -0.31 -11.22
C ALA A 259 7.28 -1.32 -10.83
N ASP A 260 7.49 -1.96 -9.68
CA ASP A 260 6.50 -2.85 -9.04
C ASP A 260 5.67 -2.08 -8.00
N THR A 261 6.02 -0.82 -7.73
CA THR A 261 5.32 0.06 -6.80
C THR A 261 4.14 0.75 -7.49
N THR A 262 3.07 1.00 -6.75
CA THR A 262 1.96 1.79 -7.26
C THR A 262 2.28 3.28 -7.14
N PRO A 263 2.03 4.10 -8.17
CA PRO A 263 2.16 5.55 -8.04
C PRO A 263 1.30 6.09 -6.90
N SER A 264 1.80 7.11 -6.20
CA SER A 264 1.06 7.86 -5.18
C SER A 264 0.63 9.21 -5.76
N ALA A 265 -0.60 9.65 -5.46
CA ALA A 265 -1.11 10.93 -5.93
C ALA A 265 -0.86 12.02 -4.88
N ASP A 266 -0.35 13.15 -5.33
CA ASP A 266 -0.22 14.37 -4.54
C ASP A 266 -1.27 15.39 -5.04
N PRO A 267 -2.44 15.48 -4.39
CA PRO A 267 -3.50 16.38 -4.82
C PRO A 267 -3.17 17.87 -4.64
N GLU A 268 -2.33 18.25 -3.68
CA GLU A 268 -2.06 19.68 -3.44
C GLU A 268 -0.95 20.22 -4.34
N GLN A 269 -0.03 19.38 -4.81
CA GLN A 269 0.97 19.77 -5.81
C GLN A 269 0.59 19.38 -7.24
N GLY A 270 -0.44 18.55 -7.44
CA GLY A 270 -0.82 18.03 -8.75
C GLY A 270 0.27 17.12 -9.33
N THR A 271 0.92 16.31 -8.49
CA THR A 271 2.00 15.40 -8.91
C THR A 271 1.65 13.94 -8.65
N VAL A 272 2.36 13.05 -9.35
CA VAL A 272 2.36 11.62 -9.08
C VAL A 272 3.79 11.19 -8.74
N VAL A 273 3.94 10.41 -7.68
CA VAL A 273 5.24 9.98 -7.16
C VAL A 273 5.36 8.46 -7.24
N VAL A 274 6.46 7.96 -7.78
CA VAL A 274 6.67 6.52 -8.00
C VAL A 274 8.06 6.10 -7.58
N GLY A 275 8.14 4.96 -6.89
CA GLY A 275 9.40 4.28 -6.56
C GLY A 275 9.74 3.23 -7.62
N THR A 276 11.02 3.11 -7.99
CA THR A 276 11.48 2.16 -9.00
C THR A 276 12.37 1.07 -8.41
N TYR A 277 12.50 -0.04 -9.13
CA TYR A 277 13.41 -1.11 -8.77
C TYR A 277 14.89 -0.70 -8.86
N GLY A 278 15.20 0.39 -9.55
CA GLY A 278 16.55 0.98 -9.58
C GLY A 278 16.90 1.78 -8.32
N GLY A 279 15.99 1.89 -7.35
CA GLY A 279 16.18 2.69 -6.14
C GLY A 279 15.91 4.18 -6.34
N TYR A 280 15.16 4.56 -7.37
CA TYR A 280 14.78 5.96 -7.58
C TYR A 280 13.36 6.22 -7.08
N VAL A 281 13.17 7.36 -6.43
CA VAL A 281 11.87 8.01 -6.29
C VAL A 281 11.79 9.10 -7.34
N LYS A 282 10.72 9.11 -8.14
CA LYS A 282 10.50 10.12 -9.19
C LYS A 282 9.13 10.76 -9.01
N ALA A 283 9.07 12.08 -9.06
CA ALA A 283 7.83 12.84 -9.08
C ALA A 283 7.60 13.45 -10.47
N PHE A 284 6.37 13.30 -10.98
CA PHE A 284 5.95 13.82 -12.27
C PHE A 284 4.74 14.73 -12.10
N HIS A 285 4.63 15.76 -12.92
CA HIS A 285 3.39 16.53 -13.04
C HIS A 285 2.27 15.63 -13.60
N ALA A 286 1.15 15.55 -12.89
CA ALA A 286 0.08 14.59 -13.20
C ALA A 286 -0.65 14.89 -14.51
N ASP A 287 -0.70 16.15 -14.92
CA ASP A 287 -1.39 16.66 -16.10
C ASP A 287 -0.67 16.30 -17.41
N ASN A 288 0.67 16.32 -17.40
CA ASN A 288 1.47 16.25 -18.63
C ASN A 288 2.65 15.26 -18.58
N GLY A 289 2.92 14.62 -17.44
CA GLY A 289 3.95 13.59 -17.31
C GLY A 289 5.39 14.12 -17.31
N THR A 290 5.60 15.44 -17.19
CA THR A 290 6.95 16.00 -17.08
C THR A 290 7.54 15.73 -15.69
N LEU A 291 8.82 15.37 -15.65
CA LEU A 291 9.54 15.10 -14.39
C LEU A 291 9.70 16.40 -13.59
N LYS A 292 9.23 16.41 -12.34
CA LYS A 292 9.43 17.51 -11.37
C LYS A 292 10.77 17.35 -10.66
N TRP A 293 11.04 16.20 -10.07
CA TRP A 293 12.28 15.87 -9.38
C TRP A 293 12.51 14.36 -9.30
N ALA A 294 13.73 13.95 -8.99
CA ALA A 294 14.09 12.56 -8.75
C ALA A 294 15.15 12.44 -7.64
N SER A 295 15.04 11.41 -6.81
CA SER A 295 15.95 11.12 -5.70
C SER A 295 16.41 9.67 -5.74
N GLY A 296 17.71 9.45 -5.51
CA GLY A 296 18.34 8.13 -5.58
C GLY A 296 18.62 7.50 -4.22
N PHE A 297 18.37 6.20 -4.11
CA PHE A 297 18.61 5.38 -2.93
C PHE A 297 19.41 4.14 -3.30
N TYR A 298 20.10 3.59 -2.32
CA TYR A 298 20.70 2.28 -2.45
C TYR A 298 19.61 1.22 -2.25
N GLY A 299 19.37 0.41 -3.27
CA GLY A 299 18.47 -0.74 -3.19
C GLY A 299 17.11 -0.54 -3.87
N PRO A 300 16.45 -1.63 -4.27
CA PRO A 300 15.19 -1.58 -5.02
C PRO A 300 14.01 -1.16 -4.16
N MET A 301 12.96 -0.59 -4.77
CA MET A 301 11.67 -0.33 -4.13
C MET A 301 10.62 -1.34 -4.59
N TYR A 302 9.97 -1.99 -3.61
CA TYR A 302 8.77 -2.81 -3.81
C TYR A 302 7.53 -2.22 -3.12
N SER A 303 7.76 -1.48 -2.04
CA SER A 303 6.72 -0.81 -1.28
C SER A 303 6.26 0.47 -1.95
N THR A 304 4.96 0.75 -1.90
CA THR A 304 4.39 2.02 -2.37
C THR A 304 4.76 3.14 -1.38
N LEU A 305 5.09 4.32 -1.92
CA LEU A 305 5.39 5.51 -1.12
C LEU A 305 4.11 6.03 -0.45
N THR A 306 4.22 6.78 0.65
CA THR A 306 3.08 7.41 1.32
C THR A 306 3.34 8.89 1.53
N ILE A 307 2.40 9.72 1.12
CA ILE A 307 2.48 11.18 1.26
C ILE A 307 1.71 11.59 2.51
N SER A 308 2.35 12.35 3.41
CA SER A 308 1.76 12.85 4.65
C SER A 308 2.25 14.27 4.93
N GLY A 309 1.34 15.24 4.89
CA GLY A 309 1.67 16.65 5.03
C GLY A 309 2.76 17.09 4.06
N ASP A 310 3.91 17.52 4.59
CA ASP A 310 5.03 18.04 3.81
C ASP A 310 6.07 16.96 3.46
N SER A 311 5.78 15.68 3.71
CA SER A 311 6.77 14.60 3.61
C SER A 311 6.27 13.40 2.82
N ILE A 312 7.21 12.73 2.16
CA ILE A 312 6.99 11.47 1.46
C ILE A 312 7.78 10.38 2.17
N TYR A 313 7.09 9.35 2.63
CA TYR A 313 7.67 8.21 3.33
C TYR A 313 7.79 7.02 2.40
N GLY A 314 8.93 6.37 2.45
CA GLY A 314 9.21 5.18 1.65
C GLY A 314 10.17 4.25 2.34
N VAL A 315 10.33 3.06 1.76
CA VAL A 315 11.26 2.05 2.26
C VAL A 315 11.89 1.34 1.06
N THR A 316 13.20 1.16 1.11
CA THR A 316 13.91 0.28 0.19
C THR A 316 13.77 -1.16 0.66
N GLN A 317 13.89 -2.13 -0.25
CA GLN A 317 13.65 -3.53 0.05
C GLN A 317 14.54 -4.05 1.19
N ASP A 318 15.77 -3.59 1.30
CA ASP A 318 16.73 -3.97 2.33
C ASP A 318 16.39 -3.43 3.73
N GLY A 319 15.36 -2.60 3.86
CA GLY A 319 14.81 -2.15 5.14
C GLY A 319 15.18 -0.72 5.52
N TRP A 320 15.78 0.06 4.63
CA TRP A 320 16.01 1.48 4.90
C TRP A 320 14.70 2.26 4.70
N ILE A 321 14.07 2.66 5.81
CA ILE A 321 12.91 3.55 5.79
C ILE A 321 13.40 5.00 5.77
N PHE A 322 12.75 5.85 4.98
CA PHE A 322 13.16 7.23 4.79
C PHE A 322 11.97 8.18 4.68
N ALA A 323 12.24 9.48 4.85
CA ALA A 323 11.35 10.58 4.55
C ALA A 323 12.05 11.55 3.59
N LEU A 324 11.31 12.01 2.57
CA LEU A 324 11.73 13.05 1.63
C LEU A 324 10.88 14.30 1.82
N ASP A 325 11.45 15.46 1.52
CA ASP A 325 10.73 16.70 1.33
C ASP A 325 9.86 16.55 0.09
N ARG A 326 8.60 16.94 0.23
CA ARG A 326 7.59 16.76 -0.81
C ARG A 326 7.79 17.70 -1.99
N GLU A 327 8.37 18.89 -1.78
CA GLU A 327 8.56 19.88 -2.85
C GLU A 327 9.71 19.54 -3.79
N ASP A 328 10.85 19.13 -3.24
CA ASP A 328 12.09 18.95 -4.01
C ASP A 328 12.69 17.54 -3.95
N GLY A 329 12.11 16.64 -3.15
CA GLY A 329 12.58 15.26 -3.01
C GLY A 329 13.84 15.12 -2.16
N SER A 330 14.29 16.17 -1.46
CA SER A 330 15.49 16.12 -0.61
C SER A 330 15.28 15.23 0.63
N GLY A 331 16.33 14.56 1.09
CA GLY A 331 16.23 13.66 2.24
C GLY A 331 16.02 14.41 3.57
N LEU A 332 14.94 14.09 4.29
CA LEU A 332 14.64 14.67 5.60
C LEU A 332 15.09 13.78 6.76
N TRP A 333 14.96 12.46 6.61
CA TRP A 333 15.20 11.49 7.66
C TRP A 333 15.32 10.07 7.10
N GLY A 334 16.01 9.19 7.81
CA GLY A 334 16.01 7.76 7.52
C GLY A 334 16.60 6.93 8.64
N THR A 335 16.22 5.66 8.69
CA THR A 335 16.74 4.68 9.64
C THR A 335 16.60 3.26 9.09
N ASP A 336 17.35 2.32 9.67
CA ASP A 336 17.32 0.91 9.28
C ASP A 336 16.27 0.17 10.12
N LEU A 337 15.34 -0.52 9.45
CA LEU A 337 14.36 -1.40 10.09
C LEU A 337 14.98 -2.74 10.51
N GLY A 338 16.16 -3.09 10.00
CA GLY A 338 16.90 -4.30 10.32
C GLY A 338 16.40 -5.54 9.58
N GLY A 339 15.68 -5.38 8.47
CA GLY A 339 15.16 -6.51 7.70
C GLY A 339 14.42 -6.15 6.43
N VAL A 340 14.27 -7.15 5.57
CA VAL A 340 13.62 -7.00 4.27
C VAL A 340 12.18 -6.55 4.43
N THR A 341 11.74 -5.61 3.60
CA THR A 341 10.39 -5.03 3.67
C THR A 341 9.67 -5.09 2.32
N PHE A 342 8.43 -5.56 2.35
CA PHE A 342 7.49 -5.55 1.21
C PHE A 342 6.22 -4.73 1.52
N ALA A 343 5.84 -4.64 2.80
CA ALA A 343 4.73 -3.82 3.23
C ALA A 343 5.01 -2.34 2.96
N SER A 344 3.97 -1.60 2.59
CA SER A 344 4.07 -0.16 2.44
C SER A 344 3.85 0.52 3.80
N PRO A 345 4.56 1.64 4.09
CA PRO A 345 4.24 2.45 5.26
C PRO A 345 2.77 2.91 5.16
N VAL A 346 2.07 2.94 6.29
CA VAL A 346 0.71 3.49 6.38
C VAL A 346 0.64 4.52 7.49
N ILE A 347 -0.09 5.62 7.27
CA ILE A 347 -0.09 6.75 8.21
C ILE A 347 -1.51 7.13 8.60
N ALA A 348 -1.78 7.07 9.90
CA ALA A 348 -3.01 7.53 10.55
C ALA A 348 -2.80 7.64 12.06
N GLY A 349 -3.52 8.55 12.71
CA GLY A 349 -3.55 8.64 14.17
C GLY A 349 -2.25 9.13 14.80
N GLY A 350 -1.48 9.95 14.08
CA GLY A 350 -0.17 10.45 14.45
C GLY A 350 0.89 9.35 14.46
N ARG A 351 0.70 8.31 13.64
CA ARG A 351 1.59 7.14 13.57
C ARG A 351 1.83 6.73 12.13
N LEU A 352 3.09 6.37 11.85
CA LEU A 352 3.43 5.54 10.68
C LEU A 352 3.56 4.10 11.16
N VAL A 353 2.87 3.16 10.52
CA VAL A 353 3.01 1.73 10.80
C VAL A 353 3.58 1.01 9.58
N ILE A 354 4.53 0.10 9.83
CA ILE A 354 5.14 -0.72 8.78
C ILE A 354 5.51 -2.11 9.33
N GLY A 355 5.46 -3.11 8.47
CA GLY A 355 5.85 -4.48 8.80
C GLY A 355 7.06 -4.96 8.00
N THR A 356 7.85 -5.86 8.57
CA THR A 356 9.03 -6.46 7.91
C THR A 356 8.85 -7.97 7.71
N LEU A 357 9.63 -8.55 6.79
CA LEU A 357 9.67 -10.00 6.60
C LEU A 357 10.32 -10.75 7.77
N ALA A 358 11.09 -10.07 8.62
CA ALA A 358 11.56 -10.63 9.88
C ALA A 358 10.43 -10.84 10.90
N GLY A 359 9.21 -10.39 10.58
CA GLY A 359 8.04 -10.52 11.42
C GLY A 359 7.96 -9.44 12.49
N GLN A 360 8.52 -8.26 12.21
CA GLN A 360 8.31 -7.08 13.04
C GLN A 360 7.14 -6.27 12.50
N VAL A 361 6.32 -5.74 13.40
CA VAL A 361 5.41 -4.64 13.12
C VAL A 361 5.87 -3.47 13.97
N ILE A 362 6.16 -2.35 13.33
CA ILE A 362 6.78 -1.19 13.95
C ILE A 362 5.84 -0.01 13.76
N ALA A 363 5.51 0.68 14.85
CA ALA A 363 4.89 1.99 14.76
C ALA A 363 5.88 3.07 15.13
N PHE A 364 5.93 4.11 14.31
CA PHE A 364 6.71 5.32 14.51
C PHE A 364 5.80 6.47 14.91
N LYS A 365 6.36 7.42 15.65
CA LYS A 365 5.78 8.73 15.94
C LYS A 365 6.82 9.82 15.70
N THR A 366 6.38 11.07 15.55
CA THR A 366 7.30 12.21 15.54
C THR A 366 8.10 12.25 16.85
N SER A 367 9.43 12.34 16.73
CA SER A 367 10.34 12.50 17.85
C SER A 367 10.37 13.95 18.31
N ALA A 368 10.63 14.16 19.60
CA ALA A 368 10.93 15.48 20.15
C ALA A 368 12.40 15.91 19.90
N ALA A 369 13.23 15.00 19.38
CA ALA A 369 14.62 15.31 19.04
C ALA A 369 14.71 16.29 17.87
N LEU A 370 15.73 17.14 17.89
CA LEU A 370 16.03 18.01 16.75
C LEU A 370 16.39 17.16 15.52
N PRO A 371 16.00 17.58 14.30
CA PRO A 371 16.37 16.88 13.08
C PRO A 371 17.88 16.69 13.02
N SER A 372 18.33 15.44 13.04
CA SER A 372 19.70 15.11 12.68
C SER A 372 19.73 14.88 11.17
N PRO A 373 20.60 15.55 10.39
CA PRO A 373 20.67 15.28 8.97
C PRO A 373 21.02 13.79 8.77
N SER A 374 20.09 13.04 8.20
CA SER A 374 20.37 11.72 7.65
C SER A 374 21.35 11.89 6.48
N PRO A 375 22.22 10.91 6.16
CA PRO A 375 22.93 10.96 4.89
C PRO A 375 21.89 11.18 3.79
N ALA A 376 22.11 12.25 3.01
CA ALA A 376 21.27 12.60 1.88
C ALA A 376 21.09 11.35 0.97
N PRO A 377 19.97 11.25 0.23
CA PRO A 377 19.91 10.31 -0.89
C PRO A 377 21.20 10.42 -1.71
N ALA A 378 21.69 9.31 -2.25
CA ALA A 378 22.87 9.34 -3.09
C ALA A 378 22.57 10.24 -4.30
N THR A 379 23.02 11.49 -4.25
CA THR A 379 22.86 12.44 -5.34
C THR A 379 23.83 12.00 -6.43
N SER A 380 23.37 11.20 -7.39
CA SER A 380 24.03 11.14 -8.67
C SER A 380 23.30 12.10 -9.61
N ASP A 381 23.84 13.30 -9.79
CA ASP A 381 23.51 14.26 -10.87
C ASP A 381 23.87 13.73 -12.28
N VAL A 382 24.03 12.42 -12.39
CA VAL A 382 24.30 11.69 -13.61
C VAL A 382 23.34 10.51 -13.55
N LEU A 383 22.31 10.53 -14.39
CA LEU A 383 21.63 9.29 -14.79
C LEU A 383 22.75 8.31 -15.13
N PRO A 384 22.96 7.20 -14.39
CA PRO A 384 23.91 6.20 -14.84
C PRO A 384 23.49 5.85 -16.27
N ALA A 385 24.44 5.92 -17.20
CA ALA A 385 24.17 5.64 -18.60
C ALA A 385 23.35 4.37 -18.69
N VAL A 386 22.25 4.41 -19.44
CA VAL A 386 21.52 3.21 -19.88
C VAL A 386 22.60 2.22 -20.32
N PRO A 387 22.73 1.04 -19.69
CA PRO A 387 23.53 -0.02 -20.27
C PRO A 387 22.88 -0.32 -21.61
N GLY A 388 23.44 0.27 -22.67
CA GLY A 388 22.86 0.24 -24.00
C GLY A 388 22.65 -1.20 -24.41
N ASP A 389 21.48 -1.48 -24.98
CA ASP A 389 21.13 -2.65 -25.79
C ASP A 389 22.10 -3.82 -25.64
N GLN A 390 22.16 -4.39 -24.44
CA GLN A 390 22.20 -5.83 -24.40
C GLN A 390 20.75 -6.20 -24.60
N VAL A 391 20.38 -6.41 -25.88
CA VAL A 391 19.43 -7.45 -26.23
C VAL A 391 19.79 -8.58 -25.28
N ALA A 392 18.95 -8.78 -24.27
CA ALA A 392 19.05 -9.97 -23.47
C ALA A 392 18.91 -11.08 -24.50
N THR A 393 20.03 -11.69 -24.86
CA THR A 393 19.99 -13.03 -25.43
C THR A 393 19.04 -13.79 -24.51
N PRO A 394 18.12 -14.59 -25.05
CA PRO A 394 17.27 -15.38 -24.19
C PRO A 394 18.21 -16.28 -23.40
N VAL A 395 18.56 -15.85 -22.20
CA VAL A 395 19.07 -16.71 -21.17
C VAL A 395 17.87 -17.60 -20.96
N GLN A 396 17.91 -18.76 -21.60
CA GLN A 396 17.18 -19.92 -21.13
C GLN A 396 17.61 -20.03 -19.68
N THR A 397 16.82 -19.46 -18.78
CA THR A 397 16.86 -19.81 -17.38
C THR A 397 16.54 -21.29 -17.37
N PRO A 398 17.47 -22.20 -17.02
CA PRO A 398 17.00 -23.47 -16.52
C PRO A 398 16.30 -23.12 -15.21
N PHE A 399 15.13 -23.71 -15.00
CA PHE A 399 14.35 -23.71 -13.74
C PHE A 399 13.17 -22.71 -13.64
N PRO A 400 11.95 -23.24 -13.85
CA PRO A 400 10.66 -22.71 -13.36
C PRO A 400 10.51 -22.66 -11.82
N GLY A 401 11.62 -22.60 -11.06
CA GLY A 401 11.68 -23.04 -9.66
C GLY A 401 11.90 -21.98 -8.60
N VAL A 402 12.05 -20.70 -8.95
CA VAL A 402 12.39 -19.67 -7.93
C VAL A 402 11.20 -19.27 -7.06
N MET A 403 9.95 -19.45 -7.53
CA MET A 403 8.75 -19.33 -6.68
C MET A 403 8.56 -20.52 -5.74
N ALA A 404 9.17 -21.68 -6.05
CA ALA A 404 9.23 -22.81 -5.12
C ALA A 404 10.21 -22.54 -3.97
N ALA A 405 11.15 -21.59 -4.06
CA ALA A 405 12.07 -21.27 -2.98
C ALA A 405 11.38 -20.47 -1.85
N ILE A 406 10.43 -19.59 -2.17
CA ILE A 406 9.59 -18.91 -1.18
C ILE A 406 8.64 -19.94 -0.54
N GLY A 407 8.06 -20.86 -1.32
CA GLY A 407 7.29 -22.00 -0.79
C GLY A 407 8.11 -23.02 0.02
N MET A 408 9.39 -23.26 -0.30
CA MET A 408 10.24 -24.25 0.40
C MET A 408 10.87 -23.69 1.68
N LEU A 409 11.18 -22.39 1.76
CA LEU A 409 11.59 -21.77 3.03
C LEU A 409 10.46 -21.81 4.06
N LEU A 410 9.21 -21.74 3.62
CA LEU A 410 8.01 -21.92 4.43
C LEU A 410 7.76 -23.39 4.84
N LEU A 411 7.99 -24.36 3.94
CA LEU A 411 7.78 -25.79 4.25
C LEU A 411 8.83 -26.36 5.22
N ALA A 412 10.08 -25.86 5.18
CA ALA A 412 11.14 -26.27 6.11
C ALA A 412 10.88 -25.81 7.56
N PHE A 413 10.12 -24.72 7.77
CA PHE A 413 9.75 -24.24 9.10
C PHE A 413 8.57 -25.03 9.70
N ILE A 414 7.68 -25.56 8.86
CA ILE A 414 6.49 -26.33 9.28
C ILE A 414 6.83 -27.79 9.61
N LEU A 415 7.82 -28.39 8.94
CA LEU A 415 8.24 -29.78 9.20
C LEU A 415 9.23 -29.95 10.37
N GLY A 416 9.74 -28.85 10.95
CA GLY A 416 10.73 -28.86 12.04
C GLY A 416 10.17 -28.99 13.47
N ARG A 417 8.84 -29.03 13.67
CA ARG A 417 8.21 -29.13 15.02
C ARG A 417 7.21 -30.28 15.15
N ARG A 418 7.57 -31.47 14.65
CA ARG A 418 7.02 -32.74 15.15
C ARG A 418 8.16 -33.63 15.66
N ARG A 419 8.44 -33.53 16.95
CA ARG A 419 8.76 -34.69 17.77
C ARG A 419 7.70 -34.80 18.85
#